data_AF-A0A2T1D0R5-F1
#
_entry.id   AF-A0A2T1D0R5-F1
#
_cell.length_a   1.000
_cell.length_b   1.000
_cell.length_c   1.000
_cell.angle_alpha   90.00
_cell.angle_beta   90.00
_cell.angle_gamma   90.00
#
_symmetry.space_group_name_H-M   'P 1'
#
loop_
_entity.id
_entity.type
_entity.pdbx_description
1 polymer ?
#
loop_
_entity_poly.entity_id
_entity_poly.type
_entity_poly.pdbx_seq_one_letter_code
_entity_poly.pdbx_strand_id
1 'polypeptide(L)'
;MPIHAIGAEFWLGKERKAKLDPILCLGMRGDRVQALLPQILDAFSNQFAAQYNNGKRFSKFSAKVHCHIRDCPGFHPFNVDKTH
;
A
#
# COMPACT_ATOMS: atom_id res chain seq x y z
N MET A 1 7.32 -17.31 -0.88
CA MET A 1 6.15 -16.58 -1.41
C MET A 1 6.03 -15.23 -0.73
N PRO A 2 5.69 -14.14 -1.45
CA PRO A 2 5.17 -12.95 -0.78
C PRO A 2 3.88 -13.35 -0.06
N ILE A 3 3.75 -12.98 1.21
CA ILE A 3 2.51 -13.27 1.96
C ILE A 3 1.62 -12.03 1.95
N HIS A 4 2.22 -10.85 1.78
CA HIS A 4 1.55 -9.57 1.81
C HIS A 4 2.11 -8.65 0.72
N ALA A 5 1.30 -7.69 0.30
CA ALA A 5 1.72 -6.55 -0.51
C ALA A 5 1.08 -5.29 0.10
N ILE A 6 1.79 -4.16 0.08
CA ILE A 6 1.25 -2.88 0.54
C ILE A 6 1.33 -1.87 -0.60
N GLY A 7 0.17 -1.35 -1.00
CA GLY A 7 0.06 -0.13 -1.80
C GLY A 7 -0.69 0.94 -1.02
N ALA A 8 -0.59 2.18 -1.46
CA ALA A 8 -1.32 3.30 -0.86
C ALA A 8 -1.66 4.34 -1.92
N GLU A 9 -2.72 5.10 -1.70
CA GLU A 9 -3.12 6.19 -2.58
C GLU A 9 -3.47 7.43 -1.76
N PHE A 10 -3.18 8.60 -2.33
CA PHE A 10 -3.57 9.89 -1.78
C PHE A 10 -4.61 10.55 -2.67
N TRP A 11 -5.74 10.89 -2.06
CA TRP A 11 -6.92 11.42 -2.72
C TRP A 11 -7.30 12.77 -2.12
N LEU A 12 -7.68 13.71 -2.97
CA LEU A 12 -8.29 14.98 -2.58
C LEU A 12 -9.68 15.06 -3.19
N GLY A 13 -10.72 14.87 -2.38
CA GLY A 13 -12.07 14.69 -2.87
C GLY A 13 -12.16 13.46 -3.79
N LYS A 14 -12.44 13.67 -5.08
CA LYS A 14 -12.54 12.61 -6.10
C LYS A 14 -11.28 12.45 -6.95
N GLU A 15 -10.25 13.26 -6.72
CA GLU A 15 -9.05 13.27 -7.54
C GLU A 15 -7.91 12.51 -6.84
N ARG A 16 -7.35 11.50 -7.51
CA ARG A 16 -6.14 10.80 -7.03
C ARG A 16 -4.91 11.61 -7.36
N LYS A 17 -4.21 12.09 -6.33
CA LYS A 17 -3.02 12.93 -6.46
C LYS A 17 -1.73 12.13 -6.51
N ALA A 18 -1.67 10.99 -5.82
CA ALA A 18 -0.49 10.13 -5.81
C ALA A 18 -0.84 8.67 -5.50
N LYS A 19 0.04 7.77 -5.92
CA LYS A 19 -0.04 6.33 -5.70
C LYS A 19 1.34 5.80 -5.33
N LEU A 20 1.37 4.99 -4.28
CA LEU A 20 2.45 4.06 -3.98
C LEU A 20 2.06 2.71 -4.57
N ASP A 21 2.78 2.28 -5.60
CA ASP A 21 2.56 0.97 -6.20
C ASP A 21 2.80 -0.14 -5.17
N PRO A 22 2.04 -1.25 -5.24
CA PRO A 22 2.17 -2.32 -4.25
C PRO A 22 3.60 -2.86 -4.14
N ILE A 23 4.18 -2.73 -2.94
CA ILE A 23 5.47 -3.34 -2.61
C ILE A 23 5.20 -4.72 -2.04
N LEU A 24 5.77 -5.76 -2.66
CA LEU A 24 5.66 -7.13 -2.20
C LEU A 24 6.50 -7.33 -0.93
N CYS A 25 5.85 -7.71 0.16
CA CYS A 25 6.52 -8.05 1.41
C CYS A 25 6.90 -9.53 1.39
N LEU A 26 8.03 -9.85 0.75
CA LEU A 26 8.56 -11.22 0.65
C LEU A 26 8.98 -11.73 2.04
N GLY A 27 8.25 -12.71 2.59
CA GLY A 27 8.59 -13.37 3.86
C GLY A 27 8.46 -12.50 5.12
N MET A 28 7.92 -11.27 5.02
CA MET A 28 7.68 -10.45 6.20
C MET A 28 6.47 -10.95 7.00
N ARG A 29 6.67 -11.06 8.32
CA ARG A 29 5.57 -11.26 9.28
C ARG A 29 4.60 -10.08 9.25
N GLY A 30 3.32 -10.35 9.52
CA GLY A 30 2.25 -9.35 9.44
C GLY A 30 2.42 -8.13 10.36
N ASP A 31 3.11 -8.29 11.49
CA ASP A 31 3.46 -7.18 12.39
C ASP A 31 4.47 -6.20 11.76
N ARG A 32 5.47 -6.70 11.04
CA ARG A 32 6.41 -5.85 10.30
C ARG A 32 5.75 -5.14 9.12
N VAL A 33 4.77 -5.77 8.49
CA VAL A 33 3.94 -5.16 7.45
C VAL A 33 3.11 -4.01 8.04
N GLN A 34 2.53 -4.18 9.23
CA GLN A 34 1.82 -3.10 9.91
C GLN A 34 2.72 -1.91 10.28
N ALA A 35 3.99 -2.17 10.61
CA ALA A 35 4.97 -1.12 10.89
C ALA A 35 5.31 -0.22 9.68
N LEU A 36 4.97 -0.63 8.46
CA LEU A 36 5.13 0.20 7.25
C LEU A 36 4.02 1.25 7.11
N LEU A 37 2.84 1.02 7.69
CA LEU A 37 1.72 1.97 7.63
C LEU A 37 2.07 3.38 8.17
N PRO A 38 2.68 3.54 9.37
CA PRO A 38 3.08 4.87 9.84
C PRO A 38 4.16 5.51 8.94
N GLN A 39 5.08 4.71 8.39
CA GLN A 39 6.12 5.21 7.47
C GLN A 39 5.53 5.76 6.17
N ILE A 40 4.50 5.08 5.65
CA ILE A 40 3.74 5.58 4.50
C ILE A 40 3.06 6.91 4.87
N LEU A 41 2.42 7.02 6.03
CA LEU A 41 1.83 8.29 6.48
C LEU A 41 2.87 9.41 6.61
N ASP A 42 4.08 9.11 7.09
CA ASP A 42 5.18 10.07 7.17
C ASP A 42 5.61 10.53 5.78
N ALA A 43 5.81 9.60 4.84
CA ALA A 43 6.18 9.92 3.47
C ALA A 43 5.13 10.82 2.78
N PHE A 44 3.85 10.46 2.87
CA PHE A 44 2.77 11.29 2.34
C PHE A 44 2.68 12.64 3.06
N SER A 45 2.89 12.69 4.38
CA SER A 45 2.89 13.95 5.13
C SER A 45 4.01 14.88 4.67
N ASN A 46 5.23 14.36 4.54
CA ASN A 46 6.37 15.14 4.10
C ASN A 46 6.15 15.72 2.70
N GLN A 47 5.51 14.96 1.81
CA GLN A 47 5.28 15.40 0.44
C GLN A 47 4.07 16.33 0.28
N PHE A 48 3.00 16.13 1.06
CA PHE A 48 1.69 16.71 0.75
C PHE A 48 1.06 17.54 1.88
N ALA A 49 1.54 17.43 3.13
CA ALA A 49 0.90 18.11 4.26
C ALA A 49 0.95 19.64 4.16
N ALA A 50 2.06 20.21 3.69
CA ALA A 50 2.20 21.66 3.53
C ALA A 50 1.15 22.22 2.57
N GLN A 51 0.87 21.51 1.48
CA GLN A 51 -0.06 21.95 0.44
C GLN A 51 -1.53 21.63 0.76
N TYR A 52 -1.80 20.48 1.38
CA TYR A 52 -3.16 19.93 1.48
C TYR A 52 -3.66 19.69 2.92
N ASN A 53 -2.84 19.93 3.93
CA ASN A 53 -3.21 19.73 5.34
C ASN A 53 -2.67 20.80 6.29
N ASN A 54 -2.47 22.04 5.80
CA ASN A 54 -1.93 23.16 6.60
C ASN A 54 -0.62 22.82 7.34
N GLY A 55 0.25 22.03 6.71
CA GLY A 55 1.50 21.55 7.29
C GLY A 55 1.34 20.48 8.38
N LYS A 56 0.11 20.07 8.72
CA LYS A 56 -0.14 19.05 9.74
C LYS A 56 0.10 17.65 9.17
N ARG A 57 0.74 16.79 9.96
CA ARG A 57 0.95 15.38 9.62
C ARG A 57 -0.38 14.65 9.44
N PHE A 58 -0.49 13.80 8.42
CA PHE A 58 -1.60 12.86 8.28
C PHE A 58 -1.53 11.81 9.40
N SER A 59 -2.62 11.60 10.11
CA SER A 59 -2.63 10.75 11.31
C SER A 59 -3.14 9.34 11.07
N LYS A 60 -3.93 9.11 10.02
CA LYS A 60 -4.54 7.82 9.72
C LYS A 60 -4.94 7.68 8.24
N PHE A 61 -5.04 6.44 7.78
CA PHE A 61 -5.69 6.11 6.52
C PHE A 61 -7.21 6.17 6.67
N SER A 62 -7.90 6.65 5.64
CA SER A 62 -9.37 6.69 5.58
C SER A 62 -9.98 5.30 5.42
N ALA A 63 -9.34 4.45 4.62
CA ALA A 63 -9.71 3.06 4.40
C ALA A 63 -8.46 2.18 4.41
N LYS A 64 -8.62 0.95 4.90
CA LYS A 64 -7.62 -0.11 4.81
C LYS A 64 -8.27 -1.28 4.08
N VAL A 65 -7.72 -1.64 2.93
CA VAL A 65 -8.17 -2.81 2.17
C VAL A 65 -7.15 -3.91 2.39
N HIS A 66 -7.63 -5.05 2.88
CA HIS A 66 -6.84 -6.27 3.01
C HIS A 66 -7.34 -7.29 2.00
N CYS A 67 -6.51 -7.64 1.03
CA CYS A 67 -6.78 -8.73 0.10
C CYS A 67 -5.92 -9.93 0.49
N HIS A 68 -6.51 -11.12 0.59
CA HIS A 68 -5.69 -12.31 0.73
C HIS A 68 -4.97 -12.59 -0.59
N ILE A 69 -3.77 -13.16 -0.53
CA ILE A 69 -3.00 -13.50 -1.74
C ILE A 69 -3.74 -14.46 -2.69
N ARG A 70 -4.66 -15.27 -2.15
CA ARG A 70 -5.54 -16.15 -2.94
C ARG A 70 -6.53 -15.37 -3.82
N ASP A 71 -6.85 -14.13 -3.43
CA ASP A 71 -7.78 -13.24 -4.12
C ASP A 71 -7.05 -12.29 -5.09
N CYS A 72 -5.72 -12.35 -5.16
CA CYS A 72 -4.93 -11.51 -6.06
C CYS A 72 -4.91 -12.10 -7.48
N PRO A 73 -5.31 -11.34 -8.53
CA PRO A 73 -5.53 -11.86 -9.88
C PRO A 73 -4.27 -12.24 -10.68
N GLY A 74 -3.06 -12.24 -10.09
CA GLY A 74 -1.83 -12.40 -10.88
C GLY A 74 -0.56 -12.83 -10.16
N PHE A 75 -0.59 -13.30 -8.91
CA PHE A 75 0.64 -13.80 -8.28
C PHE A 75 0.41 -15.11 -7.52
N HIS A 76 0.10 -16.15 -8.28
CA HIS A 76 0.29 -17.53 -7.83
C HIS A 76 1.67 -17.98 -8.35
N PRO A 77 2.63 -18.36 -7.49
CA PRO A 77 3.95 -18.86 -7.94
C PRO A 77 3.89 -20.21 -8.67
N PHE A 78 2.68 -20.75 -8.91
CA PHE A 78 2.43 -21.99 -9.66
C PHE A 78 1.81 -21.74 -11.05
N ASN A 79 1.62 -20.49 -11.49
CA ASN A 79 1.46 -20.22 -12.92
C ASN A 79 2.87 -20.17 -13.55
N VAL A 80 3.52 -21.32 -13.56
CA VAL A 80 4.46 -21.66 -14.62
C VAL A 80 3.59 -21.84 -15.86
N ASP A 81 3.95 -21.20 -16.96
CA ASP A 81 3.25 -21.24 -18.23
C ASP A 81 2.51 -22.55 -18.48
N LYS A 82 1.18 -22.48 -18.60
CA LYS A 82 0.47 -23.49 -19.37
C LYS A 82 0.61 -23.10 -20.85
N THR A 83 1.79 -23.34 -21.39
CA THR A 83 1.94 -23.64 -22.81
C THR A 83 1.17 -24.93 -23.08
N HIS A 84 0.05 -24.79 -23.78
CA HIS A 84 -0.60 -25.84 -24.55
C HIS A 84 -1.07 -25.25 -25.87
#